data_AF-A0A202DX94-F1
#
_entry.id   AF-A0A202DX94-F1
#
_cell.length_a   1.000
_cell.length_b   1.000
_cell.length_c   1.000
_cell.angle_alpha   90.00
_cell.angle_beta   90.00
_cell.angle_gamma   90.00
#
_symmetry.space_group_name_H-M   'P 1'
#
loop_
_entity.id
_entity.type
_entity.pdbx_description
1 polymer ?
#
loop_
_entity_poly.entity_id
_entity_poly.type
_entity_poly.pdbx_seq_one_letter_code
_entity_poly.pdbx_strand_id
1 'polypeptide(L)'
;MTKPSLITSTQQFVQRLRSENEVLDIHEEIDPDLELAEIQRRVVQQKGKAILFHRVKGTEFKVATNLFGSQKRIDIAFSKRPVNLIKQAVNTLETLFPPNLNKIWQAKNLAWDLLKVGSKKVANGPLLQNQINDLSKLPQIKCWPEDGGAFVTLPLVYTQSPSSQKPNLGMYRIQLFNKNQCGMHIQIHRGGGFHYHEAENKGQSLPAHIYIGGPPACIIAAVAPFPEDISEILLASLLTGSKLKQIQNPQYSELPLLADADFCIVGKIPPFKRKAEGPFGDHYGYYSLQHDYPYLEVDKIFHRNDAIYPATVVGRPPQEDHFIACYLQELLTPLIKMVMPQVKSVWAYEESGVHSLAAALVKDRYPREALTTALRILGEGQLSLSKILMVTDKDCEIKDFKSLFQIILERIDFKKDLFILSNISQDTLDYTGPKVNEGSKAIFLGLGEVKNKLNKVFNTNFNDQRFSSTKVFCPGALVVQGPSYSHQDDLAQILANNPAIDGWSMVFLVDDAEASVLSSQDFIWHIFTRFEPAADIYARSHKLIRYHVSLEPPVVIDCRMKPWYPKELKSEPSVINKLKPILDKYGLT
;
A
#
# COMPACT_ATOMS: atom_id res chain seq x y z
N MET A 1 31.49 -18.56 6.96
CA MET A 1 30.39 -17.67 6.51
C MET A 1 30.58 -16.32 7.17
N THR A 2 30.94 -15.30 6.40
CA THR A 2 31.08 -13.91 6.87
C THR A 2 29.72 -13.41 7.35
N LYS A 3 29.65 -12.81 8.54
CA LYS A 3 28.41 -12.18 9.03
C LYS A 3 27.96 -11.16 7.96
N PRO A 4 26.70 -11.19 7.50
CA PRO A 4 26.22 -10.14 6.60
C PRO A 4 26.39 -8.79 7.30
N SER A 5 27.07 -7.86 6.63
CA SER A 5 27.27 -6.49 7.12
C SER A 5 25.92 -5.81 7.31
N LEU A 6 25.71 -5.18 8.47
CA LEU A 6 24.51 -4.41 8.77
C LEU A 6 24.36 -3.26 7.77
N ILE A 7 23.18 -3.11 7.16
CA ILE A 7 22.87 -2.01 6.26
C ILE A 7 22.23 -0.88 7.08
N THR A 8 22.98 0.21 7.26
CA THR A 8 22.60 1.34 8.12
C THR A 8 22.40 2.65 7.38
N SER A 9 22.62 2.68 6.05
CA SER A 9 22.37 3.85 5.21
C SER A 9 21.92 3.45 3.81
N THR A 10 21.31 4.40 3.08
CA THR A 10 20.93 4.18 1.69
C THR A 10 22.16 3.90 0.83
N GLN A 11 23.28 4.59 1.06
CA GLN A 11 24.53 4.31 0.34
C GLN A 11 25.06 2.89 0.57
N GLN A 12 25.05 2.38 1.81
CA GLN A 12 25.45 0.98 2.06
C GLN A 12 24.52 0.00 1.35
N PHE A 13 23.22 0.31 1.27
CA PHE A 13 22.27 -0.54 0.56
C PHE A 13 22.56 -0.56 -0.94
N VAL A 14 22.73 0.61 -1.56
CA VAL A 14 23.07 0.75 -2.98
C VAL A 14 24.39 0.03 -3.31
N GLN A 15 25.41 0.15 -2.46
CA GLN A 15 26.67 -0.60 -2.64
C GLN A 15 26.44 -2.11 -2.59
N ARG A 16 25.60 -2.58 -1.66
CA ARG A 16 25.30 -4.00 -1.56
C ARG A 16 24.54 -4.49 -2.79
N LEU A 17 23.53 -3.75 -3.25
CA LEU A 17 22.82 -4.05 -4.49
C LEU A 17 23.77 -4.07 -5.69
N ARG A 18 24.72 -3.11 -5.77
CA ARG A 18 25.72 -3.07 -6.84
C ARG A 18 26.61 -4.32 -6.85
N SER A 19 27.03 -4.81 -5.68
CA SER A 19 27.81 -6.06 -5.58
C SER A 19 27.06 -7.31 -6.05
N GLU A 20 25.71 -7.26 -6.05
CA GLU A 20 24.82 -8.34 -6.50
C GLU A 20 24.26 -8.10 -7.91
N ASN A 21 24.83 -7.13 -8.64
CA ASN A 21 24.40 -6.68 -9.98
C ASN A 21 22.93 -6.21 -10.05
N GLU A 22 22.41 -5.63 -8.97
CA GLU A 22 21.01 -5.17 -8.82
C GLU A 22 20.84 -3.65 -8.92
N VAL A 23 21.85 -2.93 -9.45
CA VAL A 23 21.79 -1.47 -9.69
C VAL A 23 22.04 -1.16 -11.17
N LEU A 24 21.24 -0.26 -11.71
CA LEU A 24 21.44 0.43 -12.98
C LEU A 24 21.95 1.85 -12.67
N ASP A 25 23.18 2.13 -13.06
CA ASP A 25 23.79 3.45 -12.88
C ASP A 25 23.48 4.34 -14.11
N ILE A 26 22.75 5.44 -13.91
CA ILE A 26 22.42 6.43 -14.95
C ILE A 26 23.27 7.68 -14.70
N HIS A 27 24.13 7.99 -15.67
CA HIS A 27 25.09 9.08 -15.57
C HIS A 27 24.65 10.33 -16.32
N GLU A 28 23.68 10.26 -17.21
CA GLU A 28 23.05 11.41 -17.86
C GLU A 28 22.45 12.36 -16.83
N GLU A 29 22.40 13.65 -17.15
CA GLU A 29 21.63 14.61 -16.34
C GLU A 29 20.15 14.38 -16.60
N ILE A 30 19.40 14.07 -15.55
CA ILE A 30 17.96 13.80 -15.60
C ILE A 30 17.19 14.90 -14.88
N ASP A 31 16.11 15.38 -15.48
CA ASP A 31 15.19 16.30 -14.82
C ASP A 31 14.36 15.55 -13.75
N PRO A 32 14.33 15.99 -12.48
CA PRO A 32 13.46 15.36 -11.50
C PRO A 32 11.97 15.64 -11.78
N ASP A 33 11.64 16.60 -12.63
CA ASP A 33 10.29 16.84 -13.12
C ASP A 33 9.93 15.85 -14.24
N LEU A 34 9.10 14.85 -13.91
CA LEU A 34 8.55 13.80 -14.77
C LEU A 34 9.55 12.80 -15.36
N GLU A 35 10.75 13.23 -15.78
CA GLU A 35 11.70 12.37 -16.49
C GLU A 35 12.22 11.23 -15.61
N LEU A 36 12.68 11.54 -14.41
CA LEU A 36 13.16 10.56 -13.43
C LEU A 36 12.07 9.50 -13.17
N ALA A 37 10.83 9.94 -13.02
CA ALA A 37 9.71 9.08 -12.74
C ALA A 37 9.32 8.20 -13.93
N GLU A 38 9.37 8.74 -15.16
CA GLU A 38 9.12 7.97 -16.37
C GLU A 38 10.16 6.86 -16.55
N ILE A 39 11.45 7.14 -16.35
CA ILE A 39 12.51 6.12 -16.41
C ILE A 39 12.24 5.02 -15.38
N GLN A 40 11.91 5.38 -14.14
CA GLN A 40 11.59 4.38 -13.11
C GLN A 40 10.41 3.50 -13.52
N ARG A 41 9.31 4.07 -14.03
CA ARG A 41 8.13 3.30 -14.45
C ARG A 41 8.49 2.28 -15.53
N ARG A 42 9.30 2.65 -16.52
CA ARG A 42 9.78 1.74 -17.57
C ARG A 42 10.60 0.59 -17.00
N VAL A 43 11.52 0.90 -16.07
CA VAL A 43 12.33 -0.12 -15.40
C VAL A 43 11.45 -1.08 -14.60
N VAL A 44 10.44 -0.58 -13.87
CA VAL A 44 9.52 -1.42 -13.10
C VAL A 44 8.66 -2.30 -14.01
N GLN A 45 8.14 -1.76 -15.12
CA GLN A 45 7.37 -2.52 -16.11
C GLN A 45 8.17 -3.69 -16.69
N GLN A 46 9.48 -3.50 -16.88
CA GLN A 46 10.40 -4.55 -17.33
C GLN A 46 10.98 -5.41 -16.19
N LYS A 47 10.50 -5.25 -14.94
CA LYS A 47 11.00 -5.94 -13.74
C LYS A 47 12.51 -5.76 -13.52
N GLY A 48 13.01 -4.57 -13.81
CA GLY A 48 14.43 -4.23 -13.80
C GLY A 48 15.04 -3.97 -12.42
N LYS A 49 16.26 -3.44 -12.46
CA LYS A 49 17.13 -3.19 -11.30
C LYS A 49 16.69 -1.96 -10.49
N ALA A 50 17.28 -1.77 -9.31
CA ALA A 50 17.26 -0.46 -8.67
C ALA A 50 18.03 0.53 -9.54
N ILE A 51 17.70 1.81 -9.47
CA ILE A 51 18.31 2.85 -10.32
C ILE A 51 19.09 3.80 -9.43
N LEU A 52 20.30 4.17 -9.83
CA LEU A 52 21.05 5.27 -9.24
C LEU A 52 21.27 6.36 -10.29
N PHE A 53 20.60 7.49 -10.11
CA PHE A 53 20.80 8.70 -10.89
C PHE A 53 21.96 9.49 -10.29
N HIS A 54 23.07 9.60 -11.02
CA HIS A 54 24.26 10.30 -10.54
C HIS A 54 24.19 11.81 -10.71
N ARG A 55 23.39 12.31 -11.66
CA ARG A 55 23.21 13.74 -11.95
C ARG A 55 21.73 14.04 -12.08
N VAL A 56 21.17 14.67 -11.05
CA VAL A 56 19.78 15.14 -11.04
C VAL A 56 19.81 16.66 -11.08
N LYS A 57 19.12 17.24 -12.05
CA LYS A 57 19.13 18.68 -12.28
C LYS A 57 18.62 19.44 -11.04
N GLY A 58 19.32 20.53 -10.68
CA GLY A 58 18.94 21.40 -9.57
C GLY A 58 19.38 20.94 -8.18
N THR A 59 20.10 19.82 -8.06
CA THR A 59 20.58 19.30 -6.78
C THR A 59 21.98 18.68 -6.90
N GLU A 60 22.75 18.69 -5.82
CA GLU A 60 24.06 18.01 -5.73
C GLU A 60 23.94 16.54 -5.34
N PHE A 61 22.75 16.12 -4.89
CA PHE A 61 22.52 14.78 -4.35
C PHE A 61 22.21 13.78 -5.45
N LYS A 62 22.72 12.56 -5.29
CA LYS A 62 22.32 11.41 -6.11
C LYS A 62 20.94 10.95 -5.66
N VAL A 63 20.13 10.46 -6.60
CA VAL A 63 18.81 9.89 -6.31
C VAL A 63 18.84 8.40 -6.58
N ALA A 64 18.38 7.59 -5.64
CA ALA A 64 18.21 6.17 -5.83
C ALA A 64 16.73 5.80 -5.81
N THR A 65 16.29 5.00 -6.77
CA THR A 65 14.90 4.56 -6.83
C THR A 65 14.76 3.08 -7.10
N ASN A 66 13.54 2.55 -6.93
CA ASN A 66 13.23 1.14 -7.16
C ASN A 66 14.08 0.18 -6.29
N LEU A 67 14.49 0.66 -5.12
CA LEU A 67 15.40 0.00 -4.18
C LEU A 67 14.83 -1.33 -3.67
N PHE A 68 13.52 -1.40 -3.48
CA PHE A 68 12.77 -2.56 -3.00
C PHE A 68 11.94 -3.24 -4.10
N GLY A 69 12.07 -2.83 -5.37
CA GLY A 69 11.20 -3.33 -6.46
C GLY A 69 11.45 -4.75 -6.95
N SER A 70 12.00 -5.63 -6.11
CA SER A 70 12.02 -7.07 -6.36
C SER A 70 12.19 -7.84 -5.05
N GLN A 71 11.70 -9.09 -5.03
CA GLN A 71 11.91 -9.99 -3.89
C GLN A 71 13.40 -10.18 -3.58
N LYS A 72 14.25 -10.27 -4.62
CA LYS A 72 15.70 -10.39 -4.43
C LYS A 72 16.28 -9.19 -3.68
N ARG A 73 15.82 -7.96 -3.96
CA ARG A 73 16.29 -6.76 -3.27
C ARG A 73 15.79 -6.67 -1.83
N ILE A 74 14.56 -7.12 -1.56
CA ILE A 74 14.05 -7.32 -0.19
C ILE A 74 14.94 -8.31 0.58
N ASP A 75 15.27 -9.44 -0.02
CA ASP A 75 16.10 -10.48 0.61
C ASP A 75 17.52 -9.97 0.91
N ILE A 76 18.09 -9.15 0.00
CA ILE A 76 19.38 -8.47 0.21
C ILE A 76 19.28 -7.47 1.38
N ALA A 77 18.18 -6.73 1.51
CA ALA A 77 18.00 -5.72 2.54
C ALA A 77 17.84 -6.32 3.96
N PHE A 78 17.01 -7.36 4.11
CA PHE A 78 16.57 -7.82 5.43
C PHE A 78 16.99 -9.24 5.80
N SER A 79 17.38 -10.07 4.83
CA SER A 79 17.56 -11.52 5.00
C SER A 79 16.32 -12.23 5.58
N LYS A 80 16.35 -13.56 5.71
CA LYS A 80 15.28 -14.32 6.37
C LYS A 80 15.30 -14.24 7.90
N ARG A 81 16.29 -13.54 8.49
CA ARG A 81 16.49 -13.45 9.94
C ARG A 81 15.26 -12.88 10.69
N PRO A 82 14.66 -11.74 10.28
CA PRO A 82 13.57 -11.14 11.05
C PRO A 82 12.30 -12.01 11.05
N VAL A 83 11.94 -12.56 9.90
CA VAL A 83 10.80 -13.50 9.76
C VAL A 83 11.00 -14.71 10.68
N ASN A 84 12.20 -15.30 10.68
CA ASN A 84 12.51 -16.44 11.54
C ASN A 84 12.46 -16.08 13.04
N LEU A 85 12.90 -14.88 13.42
CA LEU A 85 12.83 -14.42 14.81
C LEU A 85 11.40 -14.25 15.29
N ILE A 86 10.52 -13.65 14.48
CA ILE A 86 9.10 -13.51 14.84
C ILE A 86 8.44 -14.89 14.96
N LYS A 87 8.70 -15.79 14.00
CA LYS A 87 8.22 -17.19 14.09
C LYS A 87 8.68 -17.88 15.37
N GLN A 88 9.97 -17.74 15.72
CA GLN A 88 10.52 -18.29 16.95
C GLN A 88 9.88 -17.67 18.20
N ALA A 89 9.65 -16.35 18.20
CA ALA A 89 9.01 -15.65 19.32
C ALA A 89 7.57 -16.14 19.54
N VAL A 90 6.77 -16.23 18.48
CA VAL A 90 5.38 -16.75 18.55
C VAL A 90 5.35 -18.19 19.03
N ASN A 91 6.18 -19.08 18.44
CA ASN A 91 6.26 -20.48 18.87
C ASN A 91 6.71 -20.61 20.34
N THR A 92 7.62 -19.75 20.78
CA THR A 92 8.09 -19.76 22.18
C THR A 92 6.96 -19.35 23.13
N LEU A 93 6.17 -18.33 22.80
CA LEU A 93 5.01 -17.92 23.61
C LEU A 93 3.95 -19.03 23.73
N GLU A 94 3.66 -19.74 22.65
CA GLU A 94 2.71 -20.86 22.67
C GLU A 94 3.24 -22.05 23.49
N THR A 95 4.54 -22.34 23.39
CA THR A 95 5.13 -23.51 24.04
C THR A 95 5.53 -23.27 25.48
N LEU A 96 5.70 -22.01 25.92
CA LEU A 96 6.10 -21.64 27.27
C LEU A 96 5.08 -22.02 28.35
N PHE A 97 3.85 -22.39 27.99
CA PHE A 97 2.84 -22.83 28.95
C PHE A 97 2.63 -24.37 28.88
N PRO A 98 2.78 -25.11 30.00
CA PRO A 98 3.34 -24.70 31.28
C PRO A 98 4.87 -24.49 31.20
N PRO A 99 5.43 -23.55 31.99
CA PRO A 99 6.85 -23.22 31.94
C PRO A 99 7.68 -24.34 32.58
N ASN A 100 8.73 -24.77 31.88
CA ASN A 100 9.73 -25.67 32.43
C ASN A 100 11.14 -25.15 32.14
N LEU A 101 12.13 -25.56 32.94
CA LEU A 101 13.51 -25.06 32.85
C LEU A 101 14.14 -25.31 31.48
N ASN A 102 13.80 -26.44 30.84
CA ASN A 102 14.30 -26.78 29.50
C ASN A 102 13.77 -25.81 28.43
N LYS A 103 12.49 -25.45 28.48
CA LYS A 103 11.85 -24.47 27.56
C LYS A 103 12.42 -23.07 27.76
N ILE A 104 12.65 -22.65 29.01
CA ILE A 104 13.30 -21.37 29.32
C ILE A 104 14.74 -21.35 28.78
N TRP A 105 15.48 -22.44 28.94
CA TRP A 105 16.84 -22.55 28.39
C TRP A 105 16.86 -22.55 26.86
N GLN A 106 15.86 -23.15 26.20
CA GLN A 106 15.69 -23.09 24.75
C GLN A 106 15.39 -21.66 24.25
N ALA A 107 14.71 -20.84 25.06
CA ALA A 107 14.42 -19.44 24.75
C ALA A 107 15.64 -18.49 24.88
N LYS A 108 16.79 -18.96 25.41
CA LYS A 108 17.96 -18.10 25.66
C LYS A 108 18.48 -17.39 24.39
N ASN A 109 18.48 -18.07 23.24
CA ASN A 109 18.98 -17.52 21.99
C ASN A 109 18.09 -16.38 21.49
N LEU A 110 16.77 -16.54 21.63
CA LEU A 110 15.80 -15.49 21.36
C LEU A 110 16.01 -14.29 22.29
N ALA A 111 16.22 -14.52 23.58
CA ALA A 111 16.51 -13.45 24.54
C ALA A 111 17.77 -12.65 24.16
N TRP A 112 18.85 -13.33 23.75
CA TRP A 112 20.07 -12.68 23.27
C TRP A 112 19.85 -11.82 22.02
N ASP A 113 19.00 -12.26 21.10
CA ASP A 113 18.67 -11.47 19.91
C ASP A 113 17.74 -10.30 20.24
N LEU A 114 16.80 -10.46 21.18
CA LEU A 114 15.94 -9.38 21.65
C LEU A 114 16.72 -8.30 22.43
N LEU A 115 17.81 -8.63 23.12
CA LEU A 115 18.70 -7.64 23.77
C LEU A 115 19.36 -6.66 22.77
N LYS A 116 19.45 -7.04 21.49
CA LYS A 116 19.97 -6.19 20.42
C LYS A 116 18.92 -5.22 19.86
N VAL A 117 17.65 -5.42 20.22
CA VAL A 117 16.52 -4.56 19.81
C VAL A 117 16.43 -3.36 20.77
N GLY A 118 16.01 -2.21 20.24
CA GLY A 118 15.91 -0.95 20.96
C GLY A 118 16.73 0.17 20.33
N SER A 119 16.93 1.24 21.09
CA SER A 119 17.79 2.37 20.72
C SER A 119 19.00 2.48 21.64
N LYS A 120 20.03 3.20 21.20
CA LYS A 120 21.19 3.59 22.00
C LYS A 120 21.50 5.06 21.78
N LYS A 121 21.81 5.79 22.86
CA LYS A 121 22.21 7.19 22.80
C LYS A 121 23.66 7.32 22.32
N VAL A 122 23.91 8.25 21.42
CA VAL A 122 25.25 8.62 20.92
C VAL A 122 25.40 10.13 20.89
N ALA A 123 26.62 10.64 21.04
CA ALA A 123 26.87 12.08 21.05
C ALA A 123 26.85 12.72 19.66
N ASN A 124 27.22 11.97 18.62
CA ASN A 124 27.32 12.44 17.24
C ASN A 124 27.06 11.28 16.25
N GLY A 125 26.89 11.58 14.96
CA GLY A 125 26.69 10.60 13.91
C GLY A 125 26.72 11.20 12.50
N PRO A 126 26.72 10.35 11.45
CA PRO A 126 26.82 10.79 10.06
C PRO A 126 25.81 11.87 9.66
N LEU A 127 24.57 11.81 10.19
CA LEU A 127 23.53 12.79 9.87
C LEU A 127 23.98 14.25 10.10
N LEU A 128 24.79 14.52 11.13
CA LEU A 128 25.18 15.88 11.54
C LEU A 128 26.42 16.41 10.80
N GLN A 129 26.91 15.72 9.76
CA GLN A 129 28.13 16.14 9.07
C GLN A 129 27.95 17.45 8.29
N ASN A 130 26.77 17.70 7.73
CA ASN A 130 26.45 18.92 7.00
C ASN A 130 25.07 19.46 7.37
N GLN A 131 24.86 20.74 7.05
CA GLN A 131 23.59 21.42 7.23
C GLN A 131 23.29 22.32 6.03
N ILE A 132 22.03 22.30 5.58
CA ILE A 132 21.46 23.26 4.63
C ILE A 132 20.17 23.85 5.21
N ASN A 133 19.76 25.02 4.70
CA ASN A 133 18.59 25.76 5.19
C ASN A 133 17.56 26.04 4.08
N ASP A 134 17.61 25.27 2.98
CA ASP A 134 16.79 25.51 1.80
C ASP A 134 16.31 24.18 1.21
N LEU A 135 14.99 23.95 1.27
CA LEU A 135 14.34 22.77 0.72
C LEU A 135 14.52 22.64 -0.81
N SER A 136 14.72 23.75 -1.52
CA SER A 136 14.88 23.74 -2.99
C SER A 136 16.16 23.04 -3.46
N LYS A 137 17.13 22.86 -2.55
CA LYS A 137 18.37 22.11 -2.82
C LYS A 137 18.17 20.59 -2.82
N LEU A 138 17.07 20.10 -2.23
CA LEU A 138 16.71 18.68 -2.30
C LEU A 138 16.17 18.35 -3.71
N PRO A 139 16.25 17.09 -4.17
CA PRO A 139 15.64 16.67 -5.43
C PRO A 139 14.16 17.04 -5.51
N GLN A 140 13.79 17.89 -6.49
CA GLN A 140 12.41 18.35 -6.68
C GLN A 140 11.63 17.37 -7.57
N ILE A 141 11.37 16.17 -7.05
CA ILE A 141 10.78 15.06 -7.83
C ILE A 141 9.28 15.28 -8.02
N LYS A 142 8.85 15.39 -9.28
CA LYS A 142 7.43 15.40 -9.68
C LYS A 142 7.14 14.15 -10.50
N CYS A 143 6.20 13.32 -10.04
CA CYS A 143 6.01 11.98 -10.59
C CYS A 143 5.08 11.98 -11.81
N TRP A 144 4.03 12.80 -11.78
CA TRP A 144 2.98 12.83 -12.78
C TRP A 144 2.63 14.25 -13.23
N PRO A 145 2.11 14.44 -14.46
CA PRO A 145 1.92 15.77 -15.03
C PRO A 145 1.02 16.71 -14.22
N GLU A 146 -0.10 16.18 -13.71
CA GLU A 146 -1.06 16.95 -12.88
C GLU A 146 -0.70 16.98 -11.38
N ASP A 147 0.47 16.45 -10.96
CA ASP A 147 0.90 16.60 -9.57
C ASP A 147 1.08 18.09 -9.22
N GLY A 148 0.60 18.49 -8.03
CA GLY A 148 0.60 19.88 -7.55
C GLY A 148 1.98 20.46 -7.26
N GLY A 149 3.05 19.67 -7.36
CA GLY A 149 4.43 20.10 -7.16
C GLY A 149 5.40 18.94 -7.00
N ALA A 150 6.56 19.22 -6.40
CA ALA A 150 7.53 18.20 -6.03
C ALA A 150 7.16 17.53 -4.71
N PHE A 151 7.43 16.23 -4.60
CA PHE A 151 7.10 15.43 -3.43
C PHE A 151 8.29 14.62 -2.92
N VAL A 152 8.42 14.53 -1.60
CA VAL A 152 9.18 13.46 -0.95
C VAL A 152 8.29 12.23 -0.89
N THR A 153 8.71 11.15 -1.54
CA THR A 153 7.88 9.94 -1.73
C THR A 153 8.21 8.79 -0.77
N LEU A 154 9.38 8.78 -0.14
CA LEU A 154 9.73 7.86 0.97
C LEU A 154 10.07 8.60 2.28
N PRO A 155 9.26 9.56 2.74
CA PRO A 155 9.50 10.30 3.97
C PRO A 155 9.21 9.44 5.19
N LEU A 156 10.06 9.54 6.21
CA LEU A 156 9.82 8.92 7.52
C LEU A 156 9.59 10.02 8.54
N VAL A 157 8.32 10.27 8.85
CA VAL A 157 7.87 11.34 9.72
C VAL A 157 7.85 10.84 11.16
N TYR A 158 8.72 11.43 11.97
CA TYR A 158 8.83 11.14 13.39
C TYR A 158 8.21 12.25 14.22
N THR A 159 7.30 11.87 15.12
CA THR A 159 6.66 12.75 16.10
C THR A 159 6.57 12.07 17.46
N GLN A 160 6.34 12.83 18.52
CA GLN A 160 6.03 12.31 19.85
C GLN A 160 4.72 12.92 20.36
N SER A 161 3.91 12.12 21.04
CA SER A 161 2.68 12.60 21.70
C SER A 161 3.03 13.70 22.69
N PRO A 162 2.40 14.89 22.59
CA PRO A 162 2.67 15.96 23.55
C PRO A 162 2.27 15.65 25.00
N SER A 163 1.49 14.61 25.28
CA SER A 163 1.07 14.19 26.63
C SER A 163 1.92 13.05 27.13
N SER A 164 2.06 12.00 26.32
CA SER A 164 2.66 10.73 26.76
C SER A 164 4.13 10.58 26.36
N GLN A 165 4.64 11.46 25.48
CA GLN A 165 5.97 11.35 24.87
C GLN A 165 6.19 10.05 24.08
N LYS A 166 5.12 9.27 23.81
CA LYS A 166 5.19 8.07 22.99
C LYS A 166 5.60 8.45 21.56
N PRO A 167 6.59 7.76 20.97
CA PRO A 167 7.05 8.04 19.61
C PRO A 167 6.16 7.38 18.56
N ASN A 168 6.04 8.02 17.40
CA ASN A 168 5.47 7.46 16.18
C ASN A 168 6.45 7.70 15.02
N LEU A 169 6.70 6.68 14.20
CA LEU A 169 7.38 6.84 12.92
C LEU A 169 6.43 6.36 11.81
N GLY A 170 5.91 7.30 11.02
CA GLY A 170 4.99 6.99 9.92
C GLY A 170 5.52 7.46 8.57
N MET A 171 5.02 6.87 7.50
CA MET A 171 5.27 7.34 6.13
C MET A 171 4.09 8.19 5.64
N TYR A 172 4.32 9.48 5.42
CA TYR A 172 3.32 10.44 4.95
C TYR A 172 3.92 11.29 3.84
N ARG A 173 3.37 11.27 2.63
CA ARG A 173 3.91 12.05 1.51
C ARG A 173 4.04 13.54 1.87
N ILE A 174 5.12 14.17 1.41
CA ILE A 174 5.46 15.56 1.76
C ILE A 174 5.60 16.38 0.48
N GLN A 175 4.66 17.29 0.23
CA GLN A 175 4.81 18.26 -0.86
C GLN A 175 5.83 19.33 -0.50
N LEU A 176 6.75 19.66 -1.38
CA LEU A 176 7.69 20.77 -1.19
C LEU A 176 7.03 22.05 -1.73
N PHE A 177 6.77 23.03 -0.84
CA PHE A 177 6.09 24.27 -1.24
C PHE A 177 7.07 25.39 -1.58
N ASN A 178 8.02 25.66 -0.68
CA ASN A 178 9.04 26.69 -0.84
C ASN A 178 10.27 26.34 0.01
N LYS A 179 11.26 27.24 0.07
CA LYS A 179 12.53 27.02 0.77
C LYS A 179 12.40 26.57 2.23
N ASN A 180 11.34 26.98 2.95
CA ASN A 180 11.21 26.77 4.40
C ASN A 180 9.88 26.11 4.81
N GLN A 181 9.05 25.69 3.86
CA GLN A 181 7.77 25.07 4.15
C GLN A 181 7.51 23.87 3.25
N CYS A 182 7.06 22.77 3.86
CA CYS A 182 6.61 21.58 3.16
C CYS A 182 5.28 21.10 3.75
N GLY A 183 4.50 20.39 2.95
CA GLY A 183 3.23 19.78 3.36
C GLY A 183 3.44 18.67 4.40
N MET A 184 2.34 18.26 5.01
CA MET A 184 2.34 17.19 6.00
C MET A 184 1.03 16.42 5.87
N HIS A 185 0.98 15.49 4.92
CA HIS A 185 -0.20 14.67 4.62
C HIS A 185 -0.40 13.59 5.69
N ILE A 186 -0.63 14.01 6.93
CA ILE A 186 -0.90 13.10 8.03
C ILE A 186 -2.37 12.67 7.95
N GLN A 187 -2.61 11.39 7.72
CA GLN A 187 -3.95 10.81 7.79
C GLN A 187 -4.45 10.78 9.23
N ILE A 188 -5.73 11.12 9.42
CA ILE A 188 -6.35 11.29 10.76
C ILE A 188 -6.37 10.02 11.61
N HIS A 189 -6.33 8.84 10.98
CA HIS A 189 -6.41 7.54 11.64
C HIS A 189 -5.02 6.94 11.97
N ARG A 190 -3.94 7.72 11.83
CA ARG A 190 -2.55 7.29 12.07
C ARG A 190 -1.99 7.97 13.31
N GLY A 191 -0.94 7.40 13.90
CA GLY A 191 -0.32 7.93 15.13
C GLY A 191 0.10 9.41 15.03
N GLY A 192 0.65 9.84 13.90
CA GLY A 192 0.94 11.27 13.65
C GLY A 192 -0.29 12.17 13.71
N GLY A 193 -1.46 11.67 13.28
CA GLY A 193 -2.73 12.40 13.28
C GLY A 193 -3.24 12.62 14.69
N PHE A 194 -3.17 11.59 15.54
CA PHE A 194 -3.50 11.70 16.95
C PHE A 194 -2.56 12.66 17.69
N HIS A 195 -1.24 12.57 17.45
CA HIS A 195 -0.27 13.50 18.05
C HIS A 195 -0.56 14.96 17.67
N TYR A 196 -0.93 15.19 16.41
CA TYR A 196 -1.23 16.52 15.93
C TYR A 196 -2.57 17.05 16.47
N HIS A 197 -3.61 16.23 16.53
CA HIS A 197 -4.87 16.56 17.19
C HIS A 197 -4.66 16.92 18.66
N GLU A 198 -3.80 16.17 19.37
CA GLU A 198 -3.45 16.46 20.75
C GLU A 198 -2.72 17.81 20.91
N ALA A 199 -1.84 18.14 19.97
CA ALA A 199 -1.15 19.43 19.93
C ALA A 199 -2.13 20.59 19.65
N GLU A 200 -3.09 20.39 18.75
CA GLU A 200 -4.18 21.35 18.49
C GLU A 200 -5.03 21.59 19.72
N ASN A 201 -5.46 20.53 20.42
CA ASN A 201 -6.23 20.66 21.67
C ASN A 201 -5.49 21.45 22.76
N LYS A 202 -4.16 21.46 22.71
CA LYS A 202 -3.28 22.23 23.61
C LYS A 202 -2.89 23.60 23.05
N GLY A 203 -3.27 23.95 21.83
CA GLY A 203 -2.92 25.20 21.18
C GLY A 203 -1.41 25.38 20.94
N GLN A 204 -0.65 24.29 20.82
CA GLN A 204 0.81 24.33 20.65
C GLN A 204 1.25 23.70 19.33
N SER A 205 2.46 24.07 18.87
CA SER A 205 3.04 23.44 17.68
C SER A 205 3.55 22.04 18.00
N LEU A 206 3.44 21.11 17.04
CA LEU A 206 3.99 19.76 17.16
C LEU A 206 5.39 19.71 16.54
N PRO A 207 6.46 19.45 17.31
CA PRO A 207 7.77 19.16 16.75
C PRO A 207 7.72 17.90 15.87
N ALA A 208 8.40 17.94 14.73
CA ALA A 208 8.46 16.80 13.81
C ALA A 208 9.80 16.74 13.08
N HIS A 209 10.26 15.51 12.81
CA HIS A 209 11.38 15.25 11.91
C HIS A 209 10.89 14.51 10.69
N ILE A 210 11.36 14.90 9.50
CA ILE A 210 11.18 14.13 8.27
C ILE A 210 12.54 13.56 7.90
N TYR A 211 12.73 12.27 8.12
CA TYR A 211 13.91 11.57 7.63
C TYR A 211 13.71 11.13 6.19
N ILE A 212 14.78 11.19 5.40
CA ILE A 212 14.82 10.67 4.04
C ILE A 212 16.06 9.78 3.96
N GLY A 213 15.85 8.51 3.63
CA GLY A 213 16.89 7.48 3.70
C GLY A 213 17.34 7.10 5.11
N GLY A 214 18.53 6.53 5.20
CA GLY A 214 19.06 5.87 6.38
C GLY A 214 18.93 4.35 6.32
N PRO A 215 18.81 3.68 7.48
CA PRO A 215 18.61 2.23 7.51
C PRO A 215 17.33 1.84 6.75
N PRO A 216 17.40 0.93 5.75
CA PRO A 216 16.23 0.44 5.00
C PRO A 216 15.11 -0.11 5.91
N ALA A 217 15.48 -0.61 7.08
CA ALA A 217 14.56 -1.11 8.09
C ALA A 217 13.57 -0.05 8.60
N CYS A 218 13.95 1.23 8.62
CA CYS A 218 13.05 2.29 9.03
C CYS A 218 11.91 2.50 8.03
N ILE A 219 12.16 2.30 6.73
CA ILE A 219 11.12 2.38 5.68
C ILE A 219 10.08 1.28 5.90
N ILE A 220 10.52 0.03 6.06
CA ILE A 220 9.60 -1.09 6.32
C ILE A 220 8.85 -0.90 7.63
N ALA A 221 9.51 -0.42 8.68
CA ALA A 221 8.86 -0.24 9.96
C ALA A 221 7.80 0.87 9.93
N ALA A 222 8.05 1.96 9.21
CA ALA A 222 7.12 3.10 9.11
C ALA A 222 5.84 2.80 8.33
N VAL A 223 5.83 1.73 7.53
CA VAL A 223 4.65 1.25 6.77
C VAL A 223 4.05 -0.03 7.35
N ALA A 224 4.64 -0.58 8.41
CA ALA A 224 4.18 -1.82 9.01
C ALA A 224 2.87 -1.60 9.79
N PRO A 225 1.83 -2.44 9.60
CA PRO A 225 0.53 -2.29 10.24
C PRO A 225 0.51 -2.87 11.67
N PHE A 226 1.41 -2.43 12.54
CA PHE A 226 1.45 -2.88 13.93
C PHE A 226 0.46 -2.12 14.83
N PRO A 227 0.04 -2.71 15.98
CA PRO A 227 -0.70 -1.99 17.01
C PRO A 227 0.05 -0.75 17.49
N GLU A 228 -0.68 0.32 17.83
CA GLU A 228 -0.12 1.61 18.26
C GLU A 228 0.84 1.52 19.45
N ASP A 229 0.68 0.51 20.31
CA ASP A 229 1.55 0.32 21.46
C ASP A 229 2.93 -0.28 21.11
N ILE A 230 3.12 -0.77 19.89
CA ILE A 230 4.40 -1.30 19.42
C ILE A 230 5.11 -0.23 18.59
N SER A 231 6.15 0.37 19.19
CA SER A 231 6.94 1.40 18.51
C SER A 231 7.62 0.89 17.24
N GLU A 232 7.44 1.60 16.13
CA GLU A 232 8.09 1.31 14.84
C GLU A 232 9.62 1.39 14.95
N ILE A 233 10.14 2.19 15.88
CA ILE A 233 11.58 2.26 16.18
C ILE A 233 12.10 0.92 16.70
N LEU A 234 11.33 0.20 17.51
CA LEU A 234 11.68 -1.15 17.98
C LEU A 234 11.67 -2.14 16.82
N LEU A 235 10.67 -2.05 15.95
CA LEU A 235 10.58 -2.89 14.76
C LEU A 235 11.75 -2.64 13.80
N ALA A 236 12.06 -1.38 13.50
CA ALA A 236 13.21 -1.02 12.67
C ALA A 236 14.53 -1.56 13.25
N SER A 237 14.68 -1.51 14.57
CA SER A 237 15.82 -2.10 15.29
C SER A 237 15.87 -3.63 15.18
N LEU A 238 14.72 -4.31 15.29
CA LEU A 238 14.60 -5.76 15.11
C LEU A 238 14.95 -6.18 13.67
N LEU A 239 14.43 -5.46 12.68
CA LEU A 239 14.70 -5.67 11.26
C LEU A 239 16.19 -5.45 10.95
N THR A 240 16.77 -4.36 11.47
CA THR A 240 18.21 -4.07 11.32
C THR A 240 19.06 -5.13 12.02
N GLY A 241 18.60 -5.66 13.16
CA GLY A 241 19.36 -6.58 14.02
C GLY A 241 20.40 -5.93 14.92
N SER A 242 20.26 -4.62 15.13
CA SER A 242 21.08 -3.86 16.07
C SER A 242 20.34 -2.60 16.56
N LYS A 243 20.74 -2.09 17.73
CA LYS A 243 20.14 -0.90 18.32
C LYS A 243 20.30 0.32 17.42
N LEU A 244 19.20 1.03 17.16
CA LEU A 244 19.22 2.29 16.42
C LEU A 244 19.91 3.39 17.23
N LYS A 245 20.80 4.13 16.59
CA LYS A 245 21.54 5.22 17.23
C LYS A 245 20.70 6.49 17.24
N GLN A 246 20.54 7.08 18.42
CA GLN A 246 19.83 8.34 18.61
C GLN A 246 20.76 9.40 19.19
N ILE A 247 20.74 10.59 18.61
CA ILE A 247 21.42 11.78 19.12
C ILE A 247 20.38 12.65 19.81
N GLN A 248 20.64 13.04 21.05
CA GLN A 248 19.75 13.93 21.80
C GLN A 248 20.54 15.19 22.17
N ASN A 249 20.25 16.28 21.46
CA ASN A 249 20.86 17.58 21.70
C ASN A 249 19.83 18.70 21.42
N PRO A 250 19.38 19.42 22.45
CA PRO A 250 18.40 20.51 22.33
C PRO A 250 18.83 21.65 21.38
N GLN A 251 20.12 21.81 21.08
CA GLN A 251 20.60 22.82 20.12
C GLN A 251 20.23 22.46 18.66
N TYR A 252 20.01 21.17 18.39
CA TYR A 252 19.64 20.67 17.07
C TYR A 252 18.13 20.46 16.98
N SER A 253 17.52 19.85 17.99
CA SER A 253 16.08 19.61 18.05
C SER A 253 15.61 19.24 19.45
N GLU A 254 14.33 19.47 19.72
CA GLU A 254 13.59 18.97 20.89
C GLU A 254 13.44 17.44 20.86
N LEU A 255 13.38 16.85 19.67
CA LEU A 255 13.22 15.40 19.46
C LEU A 255 14.58 14.69 19.23
N PRO A 256 14.70 13.39 19.55
CA PRO A 256 15.89 12.62 19.23
C PRO A 256 16.08 12.47 17.71
N LEU A 257 17.32 12.63 17.25
CA LEU A 257 17.73 12.48 15.86
C LEU A 257 18.24 11.07 15.58
N LEU A 258 17.82 10.44 14.48
CA LEU A 258 18.37 9.16 14.01
C LEU A 258 19.77 9.37 13.41
N ALA A 259 20.80 8.91 14.10
CA ALA A 259 22.19 9.25 13.79
C ALA A 259 22.66 8.78 12.40
N ASP A 260 22.12 7.65 11.93
CA ASP A 260 22.53 7.00 10.69
C ASP A 260 21.65 7.38 9.48
N ALA A 261 20.68 8.30 9.63
CA ALA A 261 19.84 8.78 8.52
C ALA A 261 20.66 9.51 7.43
N ASP A 262 20.18 9.47 6.18
CA ASP A 262 20.80 10.18 5.07
C ASP A 262 20.48 11.69 5.13
N PHE A 263 19.22 12.04 5.33
CA PHE A 263 18.74 13.40 5.56
C PHE A 263 17.76 13.47 6.75
N CYS A 264 17.68 14.64 7.38
CA CYS A 264 16.66 14.95 8.37
C CYS A 264 16.24 16.42 8.24
N ILE A 265 14.97 16.65 7.88
CA ILE A 265 14.33 17.97 7.93
C ILE A 265 13.75 18.12 9.34
N VAL A 266 14.21 19.11 10.08
CA VAL A 266 13.75 19.43 11.44
C VAL A 266 12.83 20.64 11.37
N GLY A 267 11.68 20.57 12.02
CA GLY A 267 10.73 21.68 12.06
C GLY A 267 9.57 21.47 13.02
N LYS A 268 8.56 22.34 12.88
CA LYS A 268 7.35 22.33 13.71
C LYS A 268 6.10 22.47 12.86
N ILE A 269 5.04 21.74 13.24
CA ILE A 269 3.73 21.81 12.61
C ILE A 269 2.87 22.77 13.46
N PRO A 270 2.53 23.96 12.97
CA PRO A 270 1.71 24.90 13.71
C PRO A 270 0.27 24.36 13.90
N PRO A 271 -0.38 24.63 15.05
CA PRO A 271 -1.76 24.18 15.29
C PRO A 271 -2.74 24.98 14.41
N PHE A 272 -3.83 24.34 13.97
CA PHE A 272 -4.94 24.95 13.23
C PHE A 272 -4.60 25.58 11.86
N LYS A 273 -3.34 25.52 11.42
CA LYS A 273 -2.94 26.04 10.12
C LYS A 273 -2.84 24.92 9.09
N ARG A 274 -3.38 25.19 7.91
CA ARG A 274 -3.41 24.26 6.78
C ARG A 274 -2.99 24.96 5.50
N LYS A 275 -2.55 24.17 4.53
CA LYS A 275 -2.32 24.57 3.14
C LYS A 275 -2.85 23.49 2.21
N ALA A 276 -3.28 23.91 1.03
CA ALA A 276 -3.67 22.96 0.02
C ALA A 276 -2.47 22.13 -0.45
N GLU A 277 -2.63 20.82 -0.43
CA GLU A 277 -1.70 19.82 -0.94
C GLU A 277 -2.36 19.04 -2.07
N GLY A 278 -1.54 18.60 -3.02
CA GLY A 278 -1.99 17.86 -4.19
C GLY A 278 -2.46 18.78 -5.34
N PRO A 279 -3.05 18.22 -6.40
CA PRO A 279 -3.29 16.79 -6.64
C PRO A 279 -2.00 15.95 -6.63
N PHE A 280 -2.12 14.64 -6.42
CA PHE A 280 -0.96 13.74 -6.41
C PHE A 280 -1.33 12.38 -6.95
N GLY A 281 -0.54 11.83 -7.87
CA GLY A 281 -0.77 10.49 -8.40
C GLY A 281 -0.55 9.40 -7.35
N ASP A 282 -1.62 8.68 -7.01
CA ASP A 282 -1.64 7.73 -5.90
C ASP A 282 -1.38 6.28 -6.35
N HIS A 283 -1.09 5.41 -5.37
CA HIS A 283 -0.84 3.97 -5.56
C HIS A 283 -2.04 3.20 -6.12
N TYR A 284 -3.23 3.81 -6.15
CA TYR A 284 -4.39 3.26 -6.85
C TYR A 284 -4.29 3.39 -8.38
N GLY A 285 -3.35 4.18 -8.93
CA GLY A 285 -3.31 4.48 -10.35
C GLY A 285 -4.20 5.63 -10.79
N TYR A 286 -4.73 6.41 -9.84
CA TYR A 286 -5.52 7.62 -10.07
C TYR A 286 -4.92 8.80 -9.32
N TYR A 287 -5.30 10.02 -9.69
CA TYR A 287 -4.96 11.20 -8.90
C TYR A 287 -5.75 11.24 -7.59
N SER A 288 -5.07 11.50 -6.48
CA SER A 288 -5.73 12.00 -5.29
C SER A 288 -6.04 13.48 -5.46
N LEU A 289 -7.22 13.90 -5.01
CA LEU A 289 -7.67 15.28 -5.13
C LEU A 289 -6.93 16.21 -4.17
N GLN A 290 -6.98 17.51 -4.48
CA GLN A 290 -6.41 18.55 -3.64
C GLN A 290 -7.23 18.72 -2.35
N HIS A 291 -6.56 18.69 -1.20
CA HIS A 291 -7.18 18.93 0.10
C HIS A 291 -6.27 19.75 1.01
N ASP A 292 -6.85 20.35 2.06
CA ASP A 292 -6.10 21.13 3.04
C ASP A 292 -5.48 20.22 4.11
N TYR A 293 -4.14 20.21 4.16
CA TYR A 293 -3.36 19.45 5.15
C TYR A 293 -2.49 20.37 6.01
N PRO A 294 -2.05 19.91 7.21
CA PRO A 294 -1.04 20.61 7.96
C PRO A 294 0.22 20.83 7.12
N TYR A 295 1.05 21.79 7.50
CA TYR A 295 2.36 22.01 6.88
C TYR A 295 3.43 22.10 7.97
N LEU A 296 4.66 21.76 7.63
CA LEU A 296 5.82 21.91 8.50
C LEU A 296 6.52 23.23 8.21
N GLU A 297 6.81 24.01 9.25
CA GLU A 297 7.77 25.12 9.21
C GLU A 297 9.15 24.55 9.48
N VAL A 298 10.04 24.65 8.49
CA VAL A 298 11.38 24.05 8.54
C VAL A 298 12.35 24.99 9.25
N ASP A 299 13.04 24.44 10.24
CA ASP A 299 14.09 25.13 10.98
C ASP A 299 15.47 24.86 10.36
N LYS A 300 15.80 23.58 10.16
CA LYS A 300 17.13 23.12 9.70
C LYS A 300 17.01 21.81 8.92
N ILE A 301 17.95 21.58 8.01
CA ILE A 301 18.07 20.30 7.29
C ILE A 301 19.49 19.77 7.50
N PHE A 302 19.61 18.58 8.08
CA PHE A 302 20.88 17.88 8.27
C PHE A 302 21.05 16.79 7.21
N HIS A 303 22.29 16.56 6.78
CA HIS A 303 22.62 15.43 5.92
C HIS A 303 24.05 14.93 6.10
N ARG A 304 24.25 13.66 5.80
CA ARG A 304 25.57 13.03 5.76
C ARG A 304 26.36 13.41 4.50
N ASN A 305 27.68 13.18 4.53
CA ASN A 305 28.58 13.48 3.39
C ASN A 305 28.28 12.64 2.15
N ASP A 306 27.95 11.36 2.35
CA ASP A 306 27.68 10.38 1.30
C ASP A 306 26.18 10.15 1.08
N ALA A 307 25.36 11.19 1.33
CA ALA A 307 23.92 11.08 1.30
C ALA A 307 23.42 10.72 -0.11
N ILE A 308 22.59 9.67 -0.18
CA ILE A 308 21.82 9.35 -1.37
C ILE A 308 20.35 9.56 -1.02
N TYR A 309 19.63 10.27 -1.88
CA TYR A 309 18.21 10.55 -1.69
C TYR A 309 17.39 9.38 -2.24
N PRO A 310 16.82 8.49 -1.39
CA PRO A 310 15.90 7.48 -1.89
C PRO A 310 14.58 8.12 -2.27
N ALA A 311 14.05 7.72 -3.41
CA ALA A 311 12.71 8.07 -3.85
C ALA A 311 12.02 6.86 -4.46
N THR A 312 10.70 6.88 -4.44
CA THR A 312 9.87 5.96 -5.20
C THR A 312 8.88 6.74 -6.07
N VAL A 313 8.27 6.03 -7.01
CA VAL A 313 7.23 6.55 -7.90
C VAL A 313 6.05 5.66 -7.70
N VAL A 314 4.99 6.23 -7.13
CA VAL A 314 3.73 5.54 -6.95
C VAL A 314 2.85 5.76 -8.18
N GLY A 315 1.94 4.82 -8.42
CA GLY A 315 1.01 4.88 -9.53
C GLY A 315 0.30 3.56 -9.68
N ARG A 316 -0.17 3.24 -10.90
CA ARG A 316 -0.85 1.98 -11.16
C ARG A 316 0.05 0.80 -10.74
N PRO A 317 -0.41 -0.10 -9.85
CA PRO A 317 0.37 -1.25 -9.40
C PRO A 317 0.71 -2.21 -10.55
N PRO A 318 1.78 -3.02 -10.41
CA PRO A 318 2.72 -3.06 -9.29
C PRO A 318 3.76 -1.94 -9.37
N GLN A 319 4.09 -1.36 -8.23
CA GLN A 319 5.29 -0.54 -8.05
C GLN A 319 6.16 -1.17 -6.94
N GLU A 320 7.14 -0.42 -6.44
CA GLU A 320 8.04 -0.85 -5.37
C GLU A 320 7.30 -1.25 -4.08
N ASP A 321 6.15 -0.64 -3.83
CA ASP A 321 5.23 -0.90 -2.72
C ASP A 321 4.71 -2.35 -2.68
N HIS A 322 4.53 -3.01 -3.83
CA HIS A 322 4.11 -4.41 -3.93
C HIS A 322 5.02 -5.34 -3.11
N PHE A 323 6.34 -5.22 -3.29
CA PHE A 323 7.30 -6.11 -2.64
C PHE A 323 7.45 -5.81 -1.14
N ILE A 324 7.27 -4.55 -0.76
CA ILE A 324 7.22 -4.12 0.65
C ILE A 324 6.00 -4.75 1.33
N ALA A 325 4.82 -4.66 0.71
CA ALA A 325 3.58 -5.24 1.23
C ALA A 325 3.69 -6.76 1.36
N CYS A 326 4.20 -7.44 0.33
CA CYS A 326 4.45 -8.90 0.37
C CYS A 326 5.36 -9.30 1.53
N TYR A 327 6.46 -8.56 1.74
CA TYR A 327 7.39 -8.83 2.84
C TYR A 327 6.75 -8.61 4.22
N LEU A 328 6.02 -7.50 4.39
CA LEU A 328 5.31 -7.23 5.64
C LEU A 328 4.28 -8.30 5.96
N GLN A 329 3.56 -8.78 4.95
CA GLN A 329 2.59 -9.84 5.14
C GLN A 329 3.26 -11.16 5.55
N GLU A 330 4.39 -11.53 4.95
CA GLU A 330 5.17 -12.70 5.37
C GLU A 330 5.66 -12.53 6.83
N LEU A 331 6.15 -11.35 7.17
CA LEU A 331 6.65 -10.99 8.49
C LEU A 331 5.54 -11.10 9.57
N LEU A 332 4.32 -10.69 9.23
CA LEU A 332 3.18 -10.61 10.15
C LEU A 332 2.31 -11.87 10.19
N THR A 333 2.41 -12.74 9.18
CA THR A 333 1.62 -13.99 9.10
C THR A 333 1.62 -14.81 10.42
N PRO A 334 2.76 -14.98 11.13
CA PRO A 334 2.75 -15.70 12.42
C PRO A 334 1.89 -15.02 13.49
N LEU A 335 1.86 -13.69 13.52
CA LEU A 335 1.08 -12.91 14.49
C LEU A 335 -0.42 -12.98 14.18
N ILE A 336 -0.79 -12.94 12.89
CA ILE A 336 -2.19 -13.06 12.45
C ILE A 336 -2.79 -14.38 12.93
N LYS A 337 -2.05 -15.50 12.84
CA LYS A 337 -2.53 -16.82 13.29
C LYS A 337 -2.75 -16.90 14.80
N MET A 338 -1.99 -16.12 15.56
CA MET A 338 -2.14 -16.02 17.02
C MET A 338 -3.38 -15.22 17.40
N VAL A 339 -3.66 -14.11 16.71
CA VAL A 339 -4.81 -13.23 16.98
C VAL A 339 -6.12 -13.76 16.40
N MET A 340 -6.06 -14.45 15.26
CA MET A 340 -7.21 -14.97 14.53
C MET A 340 -7.01 -16.46 14.16
N PRO A 341 -7.13 -17.40 15.11
CA PRO A 341 -6.78 -18.82 14.90
C PRO A 341 -7.72 -19.57 13.92
N GLN A 342 -8.87 -18.99 13.59
CA GLN A 342 -9.79 -19.50 12.55
C GLN A 342 -9.26 -19.20 11.14
N VAL A 343 -8.36 -18.24 11.01
CA VAL A 343 -7.82 -17.79 9.73
C VAL A 343 -6.60 -18.64 9.38
N LYS A 344 -6.69 -19.43 8.31
CA LYS A 344 -5.57 -20.21 7.78
C LYS A 344 -4.62 -19.29 6.99
N SER A 345 -5.18 -18.37 6.19
CA SER A 345 -4.45 -17.40 5.37
C SER A 345 -5.32 -16.18 5.04
N VAL A 346 -4.71 -15.01 4.88
CA VAL A 346 -5.34 -13.78 4.36
C VAL A 346 -4.41 -13.22 3.30
N TRP A 347 -4.98 -12.65 2.23
CA TRP A 347 -4.27 -11.95 1.18
C TRP A 347 -4.99 -10.67 0.81
N ALA A 348 -4.28 -9.55 0.81
CA ALA A 348 -4.77 -8.28 0.32
C ALA A 348 -4.18 -8.06 -1.07
N TYR A 349 -5.01 -7.78 -2.07
CA TYR A 349 -4.58 -7.69 -3.47
C TYR A 349 -4.07 -6.29 -3.77
N GLU A 350 -2.77 -6.17 -3.95
CA GLU A 350 -2.11 -4.91 -4.26
C GLU A 350 -2.59 -4.31 -5.58
N GLU A 351 -3.04 -5.13 -6.52
CA GLU A 351 -3.55 -4.69 -7.83
C GLU A 351 -4.80 -3.82 -7.68
N SER A 352 -5.44 -3.88 -6.51
CA SER A 352 -6.58 -3.07 -6.10
C SER A 352 -6.21 -1.92 -5.14
N GLY A 353 -4.91 -1.63 -4.97
CA GLY A 353 -4.40 -0.68 -3.97
C GLY A 353 -4.37 -1.25 -2.55
N VAL A 354 -4.28 -2.58 -2.38
CA VAL A 354 -4.25 -3.33 -1.11
C VAL A 354 -5.58 -3.27 -0.30
N HIS A 355 -6.24 -2.11 -0.26
CA HIS A 355 -7.42 -1.87 0.58
C HIS A 355 -8.76 -2.07 -0.14
N SER A 356 -8.81 -2.26 -1.46
CA SER A 356 -10.11 -2.49 -2.13
C SER A 356 -10.54 -3.95 -2.11
N LEU A 357 -9.61 -4.90 -2.18
CA LEU A 357 -9.90 -6.33 -2.25
C LEU A 357 -8.98 -7.13 -1.33
N ALA A 358 -9.58 -7.98 -0.52
CA ALA A 358 -8.90 -9.00 0.27
C ALA A 358 -9.60 -10.35 0.15
N ALA A 359 -8.84 -11.42 0.36
CA ALA A 359 -9.30 -12.79 0.43
C ALA A 359 -8.83 -13.47 1.71
N ALA A 360 -9.64 -14.39 2.24
CA ALA A 360 -9.31 -15.18 3.41
C ALA A 360 -9.69 -16.65 3.23
N LEU A 361 -8.73 -17.52 3.56
CA LEU A 361 -8.96 -18.94 3.77
C LEU A 361 -9.19 -19.16 5.26
N VAL A 362 -10.38 -19.65 5.62
CA VAL A 362 -10.80 -19.78 7.03
C VAL A 362 -11.21 -21.22 7.37
N LYS A 363 -11.43 -21.49 8.65
CA LYS A 363 -12.09 -22.69 9.13
C LYS A 363 -13.60 -22.41 9.24
N ASP A 364 -14.41 -23.31 8.71
CA ASP A 364 -15.87 -23.31 8.90
C ASP A 364 -16.27 -24.62 9.60
N ARG A 365 -16.10 -24.68 10.93
CA ARG A 365 -16.27 -25.91 11.73
C ARG A 365 -17.73 -26.22 11.98
N TYR A 366 -18.57 -25.20 11.97
CA TYR A 366 -20.02 -25.28 12.04
C TYR A 366 -20.60 -24.28 11.05
N PRO A 367 -21.85 -24.49 10.58
CA PRO A 367 -22.40 -23.66 9.51
C PRO A 367 -22.29 -22.17 9.81
N ARG A 368 -21.63 -21.43 8.91
CA ARG A 368 -21.49 -19.96 8.92
C ARG A 368 -20.56 -19.39 10.01
N GLU A 369 -19.68 -20.21 10.60
CA GLU A 369 -18.57 -19.70 11.41
C GLU A 369 -17.69 -18.71 10.61
N ALA A 370 -17.53 -18.96 9.31
CA ALA A 370 -16.76 -18.13 8.40
C ALA A 370 -17.22 -16.67 8.37
N LEU A 371 -18.52 -16.38 8.55
CA LEU A 371 -19.03 -15.00 8.58
C LEU A 371 -18.54 -14.24 9.82
N THR A 372 -18.55 -14.88 10.99
CA THR A 372 -18.00 -14.29 12.23
C THR A 372 -16.52 -14.00 12.07
N THR A 373 -15.78 -14.91 11.42
CA THR A 373 -14.37 -14.72 11.10
C THR A 373 -14.16 -13.56 10.12
N ALA A 374 -15.01 -13.44 9.10
CA ALA A 374 -14.98 -12.34 8.13
C ALA A 374 -15.18 -10.97 8.79
N LEU A 375 -16.14 -10.86 9.71
CA LEU A 375 -16.35 -9.63 10.48
C LEU A 375 -15.17 -9.30 11.40
N ARG A 376 -14.51 -10.32 11.99
CA ARG A 376 -13.29 -10.12 12.77
C ARG A 376 -12.16 -9.57 11.91
N ILE A 377 -11.97 -10.11 10.70
CA ILE A 377 -10.97 -9.62 9.74
C ILE A 377 -11.23 -8.16 9.39
N LEU A 378 -12.48 -7.80 9.05
CA LEU A 378 -12.86 -6.43 8.73
C LEU A 378 -12.89 -5.49 9.95
N GLY A 379 -12.73 -6.01 11.17
CA GLY A 379 -12.58 -5.23 12.39
C GLY A 379 -11.13 -5.05 12.85
N GLU A 380 -10.15 -5.62 12.14
CA GLU A 380 -8.77 -5.73 12.63
C GLU A 380 -7.80 -4.80 11.87
N GLY A 381 -7.25 -3.80 12.56
CA GLY A 381 -6.18 -2.93 12.08
C GLY A 381 -6.41 -2.41 10.65
N GLN A 382 -5.42 -2.60 9.78
CA GLN A 382 -5.49 -2.18 8.38
C GLN A 382 -6.45 -2.99 7.51
N LEU A 383 -6.79 -4.22 7.90
CA LEU A 383 -7.73 -5.05 7.14
C LEU A 383 -9.15 -4.48 7.19
N SER A 384 -9.45 -3.61 8.16
CA SER A 384 -10.71 -2.86 8.22
C SER A 384 -10.93 -1.91 7.04
N LEU A 385 -9.86 -1.48 6.37
CA LEU A 385 -9.97 -0.65 5.16
C LEU A 385 -10.48 -1.47 3.95
N SER A 386 -10.33 -2.80 3.97
CA SER A 386 -10.75 -3.71 2.89
C SER A 386 -12.20 -3.45 2.47
N LYS A 387 -12.46 -3.00 1.24
CA LYS A 387 -13.81 -2.78 0.71
C LYS A 387 -14.54 -4.11 0.46
N ILE A 388 -13.84 -5.07 -0.12
CA ILE A 388 -14.40 -6.37 -0.48
C ILE A 388 -13.58 -7.47 0.17
N LEU A 389 -14.26 -8.38 0.86
CA LEU A 389 -13.65 -9.57 1.46
C LEU A 389 -14.26 -10.83 0.86
N MET A 390 -13.40 -11.61 0.21
CA MET A 390 -13.71 -12.92 -0.34
C MET A 390 -13.30 -14.03 0.63
N VAL A 391 -14.23 -14.89 1.03
CA VAL A 391 -13.97 -15.91 2.06
C VAL A 391 -14.30 -17.30 1.56
N THR A 392 -13.39 -18.25 1.77
CA THR A 392 -13.62 -19.67 1.49
C THR A 392 -13.05 -20.56 2.61
N ASP A 393 -13.63 -21.75 2.76
CA ASP A 393 -13.13 -22.83 3.62
C ASP A 393 -12.25 -23.83 2.86
N LYS A 394 -12.21 -23.74 1.52
CA LYS A 394 -11.53 -24.70 0.65
C LYS A 394 -10.07 -24.35 0.43
N ASP A 395 -9.21 -25.34 0.67
CA ASP A 395 -7.77 -25.17 0.53
C ASP A 395 -7.41 -24.81 -0.92
N CYS A 396 -6.86 -23.61 -1.08
CA CYS A 396 -6.43 -23.06 -2.36
C CYS A 396 -5.32 -22.02 -2.16
N GLU A 397 -4.58 -21.72 -3.22
CA GLU A 397 -3.64 -20.60 -3.23
C GLU A 397 -4.41 -19.30 -3.44
N ILE A 398 -4.71 -18.59 -2.33
CA ILE A 398 -5.48 -17.34 -2.39
C ILE A 398 -4.78 -16.21 -3.16
N LYS A 399 -3.47 -16.33 -3.47
CA LYS A 399 -2.77 -15.38 -4.35
C LYS A 399 -3.17 -15.51 -5.81
N ASP A 400 -3.53 -16.72 -6.25
CA ASP A 400 -4.10 -16.92 -7.57
C ASP A 400 -5.57 -16.53 -7.55
N PHE A 401 -5.82 -15.24 -7.82
CA PHE A 401 -7.15 -14.67 -7.80
C PHE A 401 -8.11 -15.40 -8.74
N LYS A 402 -7.65 -15.86 -9.92
CA LYS A 402 -8.52 -16.49 -10.90
C LYS A 402 -9.05 -17.83 -10.39
N SER A 403 -8.18 -18.63 -9.78
CA SER A 403 -8.56 -19.90 -9.14
C SER A 403 -9.45 -19.68 -7.92
N LEU A 404 -9.10 -18.74 -7.04
CA LEU A 404 -9.92 -18.40 -5.88
C LEU A 404 -11.33 -17.94 -6.31
N PHE A 405 -11.40 -17.03 -7.27
CA PHE A 405 -12.66 -16.44 -7.69
C PHE A 405 -13.58 -17.51 -8.29
N GLN A 406 -13.03 -18.44 -9.09
CA GLN A 406 -13.80 -19.60 -9.55
C GLN A 406 -14.31 -20.47 -8.39
N ILE A 407 -13.48 -20.77 -7.39
CA ILE A 407 -13.88 -21.57 -6.20
C ILE A 407 -15.05 -20.92 -5.48
N ILE A 408 -15.03 -19.59 -5.36
CA ILE A 408 -16.11 -18.81 -4.73
C ILE A 408 -17.38 -18.89 -5.57
N LEU A 409 -17.29 -18.65 -6.88
CA LEU A 409 -18.46 -18.68 -7.78
C LEU A 409 -19.13 -20.06 -7.83
N GLU A 410 -18.35 -21.13 -7.76
CA GLU A 410 -18.87 -22.51 -7.67
C GLU A 410 -19.73 -22.76 -6.42
N ARG A 411 -19.57 -21.94 -5.37
CA ARG A 411 -20.10 -22.21 -4.01
C ARG A 411 -20.99 -21.10 -3.46
N ILE A 412 -20.98 -19.91 -4.03
CA ILE A 412 -21.76 -18.78 -3.53
C ILE A 412 -23.25 -18.94 -3.88
N ASP A 413 -24.13 -18.80 -2.89
CA ASP A 413 -25.56 -18.59 -3.11
C ASP A 413 -25.88 -17.10 -2.91
N PHE A 414 -26.01 -16.33 -3.98
CA PHE A 414 -26.30 -14.88 -3.91
C PHE A 414 -27.58 -14.51 -3.17
N LYS A 415 -28.45 -15.49 -2.87
CA LYS A 415 -29.63 -15.28 -2.04
C LYS A 415 -29.31 -15.19 -0.55
N LYS A 416 -28.10 -15.59 -0.13
CA LYS A 416 -27.73 -15.87 1.27
C LYS A 416 -26.28 -15.56 1.65
N ASP A 417 -25.37 -15.56 0.69
CA ASP A 417 -23.92 -15.66 0.90
C ASP A 417 -23.16 -14.38 0.46
N LEU A 418 -23.89 -13.36 -0.02
CA LEU A 418 -23.37 -12.00 -0.25
C LEU A 418 -23.91 -11.05 0.82
N PHE A 419 -23.03 -10.44 1.60
CA PHE A 419 -23.40 -9.47 2.62
C PHE A 419 -22.90 -8.09 2.22
N ILE A 420 -23.81 -7.12 2.12
CA ILE A 420 -23.49 -5.71 1.88
C ILE A 420 -23.68 -4.94 3.18
N LEU A 421 -22.63 -4.24 3.60
CA LEU A 421 -22.63 -3.36 4.77
C LEU A 421 -22.57 -1.92 4.26
N SER A 422 -23.71 -1.22 4.26
CA SER A 422 -23.81 0.17 3.82
C SER A 422 -23.66 1.16 4.98
N ASN A 423 -23.35 2.42 4.65
CA ASN A 423 -23.22 3.53 5.60
C ASN A 423 -22.10 3.32 6.64
N ILE A 424 -20.90 3.03 6.14
CA ILE A 424 -19.73 2.80 6.98
C ILE A 424 -18.62 3.83 6.68
N SER A 425 -17.64 3.89 7.57
CA SER A 425 -16.37 4.55 7.26
C SER A 425 -15.61 3.78 6.19
N GLN A 426 -15.08 4.47 5.19
CA GLN A 426 -14.29 3.92 4.09
C GLN A 426 -12.93 4.63 4.00
N ASP A 427 -11.99 4.06 3.24
CA ASP A 427 -10.68 4.67 2.99
C ASP A 427 -10.82 6.05 2.35
N THR A 428 -10.00 7.02 2.78
CA THR A 428 -9.97 8.39 2.25
C THR A 428 -9.64 8.43 0.76
N LEU A 429 -8.89 7.42 0.28
CA LEU A 429 -8.45 7.32 -1.11
C LEU A 429 -9.43 6.52 -2.00
N ASP A 430 -10.52 5.98 -1.43
CA ASP A 430 -11.55 5.30 -2.20
C ASP A 430 -12.64 6.30 -2.63
N TYR A 431 -12.59 6.69 -3.90
CA TYR A 431 -13.54 7.64 -4.51
C TYR A 431 -14.80 6.97 -5.05
N THR A 432 -15.00 5.66 -4.82
CA THR A 432 -16.20 4.96 -5.30
C THR A 432 -17.43 5.26 -4.48
N GLY A 433 -17.27 5.58 -3.19
CA GLY A 433 -18.35 5.89 -2.28
C GLY A 433 -19.03 7.23 -2.53
N PRO A 434 -20.14 7.52 -1.83
CA PRO A 434 -20.92 8.74 -2.01
C PRO A 434 -20.17 10.01 -1.61
N LYS A 435 -19.23 9.91 -0.66
CA LYS A 435 -18.41 11.00 -0.13
C LYS A 435 -17.07 10.47 0.40
N VAL A 436 -16.10 11.37 0.56
CA VAL A 436 -14.82 11.06 1.19
C VAL A 436 -15.05 10.46 2.59
N ASN A 437 -14.39 9.32 2.87
CA ASN A 437 -14.50 8.53 4.10
C ASN A 437 -15.87 7.86 4.34
N GLU A 438 -16.84 7.94 3.42
CA GLU A 438 -18.13 7.27 3.51
C GLU A 438 -18.27 6.24 2.39
N GLY A 439 -18.82 5.06 2.69
CA GLY A 439 -19.01 4.03 1.65
C GLY A 439 -19.73 2.79 2.13
N SER A 440 -19.46 1.67 1.45
CA SER A 440 -19.99 0.36 1.77
C SER A 440 -18.96 -0.75 1.54
N LYS A 441 -19.16 -1.88 2.23
CA LYS A 441 -18.33 -3.09 2.12
C LYS A 441 -19.16 -4.28 1.63
N ALA A 442 -18.49 -5.24 1.00
CA ALA A 442 -19.10 -6.53 0.66
C ALA A 442 -18.28 -7.72 1.19
N ILE A 443 -18.99 -8.75 1.65
CA ILE A 443 -18.43 -10.04 2.02
C ILE A 443 -19.02 -11.10 1.09
N PHE A 444 -18.16 -11.79 0.34
CA PHE A 444 -18.53 -12.91 -0.54
C PHE A 444 -18.15 -14.22 0.14
N LEU A 445 -19.14 -15.08 0.43
CA LEU A 445 -18.91 -16.38 1.06
C LEU A 445 -19.00 -17.52 0.04
N GLY A 446 -17.86 -18.08 -0.32
CA GLY A 446 -17.73 -19.27 -1.19
C GLY A 446 -17.46 -20.53 -0.36
N LEU A 447 -18.47 -21.01 0.36
CA LEU A 447 -18.30 -22.04 1.40
C LEU A 447 -18.87 -23.41 1.02
N GLY A 448 -18.23 -24.47 1.50
CA GLY A 448 -18.74 -25.83 1.46
C GLY A 448 -18.68 -26.47 0.07
N GLU A 449 -19.59 -27.40 -0.20
CA GLU A 449 -19.60 -28.15 -1.46
C GLU A 449 -20.06 -27.31 -2.65
N VAL A 450 -19.66 -27.73 -3.85
CA VAL A 450 -20.03 -27.05 -5.11
C VAL A 450 -21.56 -27.03 -5.27
N LYS A 451 -22.11 -25.84 -5.48
CA LYS A 451 -23.55 -25.58 -5.66
C LYS A 451 -23.88 -25.21 -7.12
N ASN A 452 -22.94 -24.54 -7.80
CA ASN A 452 -23.16 -23.93 -9.11
C ASN A 452 -22.29 -24.61 -10.17
N LYS A 453 -22.91 -24.96 -11.31
CA LYS A 453 -22.17 -25.34 -12.52
C LYS A 453 -21.88 -24.08 -13.34
N LEU A 454 -20.62 -23.71 -13.44
CA LEU A 454 -20.21 -22.45 -14.07
C LEU A 454 -20.06 -22.56 -15.59
N ASN A 455 -20.59 -21.56 -16.31
CA ASN A 455 -20.38 -21.40 -17.75
C ASN A 455 -18.92 -21.01 -18.04
N LYS A 456 -18.35 -21.59 -19.10
CA LYS A 456 -16.94 -21.39 -19.48
C LYS A 456 -16.75 -20.61 -20.78
N VAL A 457 -17.79 -20.58 -21.62
CA VAL A 457 -17.76 -19.98 -22.95
C VAL A 457 -19.04 -19.19 -23.14
N PHE A 458 -18.92 -18.01 -23.73
CA PHE A 458 -20.04 -17.17 -24.11
C PHE A 458 -20.27 -17.31 -25.61
N ASN A 459 -21.43 -17.85 -26.01
CA ASN A 459 -21.78 -18.13 -27.41
C ASN A 459 -23.08 -17.43 -27.84
N THR A 460 -23.61 -16.56 -26.99
CA THR A 460 -24.81 -15.76 -27.27
C THR A 460 -24.39 -14.40 -27.84
N ASN A 461 -25.34 -13.69 -28.45
CA ASN A 461 -25.13 -12.31 -28.90
C ASN A 461 -26.09 -11.40 -28.16
N PHE A 462 -25.67 -10.17 -27.92
CA PHE A 462 -26.57 -9.14 -27.41
C PHE A 462 -27.43 -8.58 -28.56
N ASN A 463 -28.74 -8.56 -28.36
CA ASN A 463 -29.66 -7.85 -29.27
C ASN A 463 -29.53 -6.33 -29.14
N ASP A 464 -29.07 -5.86 -27.98
CA ASP A 464 -28.83 -4.46 -27.67
C ASP A 464 -27.42 -4.07 -28.11
N GLN A 465 -27.33 -3.18 -29.11
CA GLN A 465 -26.07 -2.73 -29.71
C GLN A 465 -25.18 -1.92 -28.75
N ARG A 466 -25.70 -1.49 -27.60
CA ARG A 466 -24.91 -0.82 -26.56
C ARG A 466 -23.88 -1.78 -25.95
N PHE A 467 -24.09 -3.09 -26.01
CA PHE A 467 -23.14 -4.09 -25.55
C PHE A 467 -22.29 -4.58 -26.72
N SER A 468 -21.06 -4.07 -26.84
CA SER A 468 -20.26 -4.19 -28.05
C SER A 468 -19.23 -5.33 -28.04
N SER A 469 -18.75 -5.71 -26.86
CA SER A 469 -17.69 -6.73 -26.69
C SER A 469 -17.93 -7.55 -25.43
N THR A 470 -17.50 -8.80 -25.46
CA THR A 470 -17.69 -9.72 -24.32
C THR A 470 -16.50 -10.65 -24.20
N LYS A 471 -16.00 -10.80 -22.99
CA LYS A 471 -14.87 -11.67 -22.66
C LYS A 471 -15.20 -12.48 -21.41
N VAL A 472 -14.67 -13.70 -21.36
CA VAL A 472 -14.76 -14.56 -20.17
C VAL A 472 -13.46 -14.42 -19.40
N PHE A 473 -13.53 -13.90 -18.16
CA PHE A 473 -12.34 -13.81 -17.31
C PHE A 473 -11.98 -15.18 -16.75
N CYS A 474 -12.96 -15.83 -16.11
CA CYS A 474 -12.89 -17.19 -15.60
C CYS A 474 -14.28 -17.84 -15.69
N PRO A 475 -14.42 -19.16 -15.48
CA PRO A 475 -15.73 -19.79 -15.44
C PRO A 475 -16.66 -19.05 -14.47
N GLY A 476 -17.88 -18.73 -14.93
CA GLY A 476 -18.89 -18.02 -14.13
C GLY A 476 -18.76 -16.50 -14.07
N ALA A 477 -17.65 -15.92 -14.57
CA ALA A 477 -17.38 -14.49 -14.59
C ALA A 477 -17.30 -13.95 -16.03
N LEU A 478 -18.32 -13.19 -16.43
CA LEU A 478 -18.40 -12.55 -17.75
C LEU A 478 -18.06 -11.07 -17.66
N VAL A 479 -17.30 -10.54 -18.62
CA VAL A 479 -17.00 -9.11 -18.75
C VAL A 479 -17.66 -8.60 -20.02
N VAL A 480 -18.51 -7.58 -19.88
CA VAL A 480 -19.32 -7.01 -20.96
C VAL A 480 -18.96 -5.53 -21.11
N GLN A 481 -18.62 -5.13 -22.33
CA GLN A 481 -18.34 -3.74 -22.64
C GLN A 481 -19.63 -2.98 -22.92
N GLY A 482 -19.81 -1.84 -22.26
CA GLY A 482 -20.88 -0.88 -22.53
C GLY A 482 -20.36 0.48 -22.99
N PRO A 483 -21.25 1.43 -23.35
CA PRO A 483 -20.88 2.83 -23.46
C PRO A 483 -20.37 3.39 -22.13
N SER A 484 -19.59 4.47 -22.21
CA SER A 484 -19.14 5.23 -21.05
C SER A 484 -20.30 5.58 -20.12
N TYR A 485 -20.03 5.54 -18.81
CA TYR A 485 -21.04 5.80 -17.80
C TYR A 485 -21.74 7.14 -17.99
N SER A 486 -23.07 7.13 -17.87
CA SER A 486 -23.88 8.34 -17.77
C SER A 486 -24.66 8.34 -16.47
N HIS A 487 -24.74 9.51 -15.83
CA HIS A 487 -25.35 9.64 -14.51
C HIS A 487 -26.81 9.15 -14.52
N GLN A 488 -27.12 8.20 -13.62
CA GLN A 488 -28.43 7.55 -13.51
C GLN A 488 -28.88 6.79 -14.76
N ASP A 489 -27.95 6.26 -15.57
CA ASP A 489 -28.33 5.27 -16.56
C ASP A 489 -28.77 3.95 -15.92
N ASP A 490 -29.64 3.23 -16.61
CA ASP A 490 -30.22 1.96 -16.18
C ASP A 490 -29.48 0.76 -16.80
N LEU A 491 -28.31 0.99 -17.38
CA LEU A 491 -27.68 0.02 -18.28
C LEU A 491 -27.29 -1.28 -17.57
N ALA A 492 -26.79 -1.19 -16.33
CA ALA A 492 -26.47 -2.37 -15.53
C ALA A 492 -27.72 -3.19 -15.18
N GLN A 493 -28.85 -2.53 -14.92
CA GLN A 493 -30.13 -3.21 -14.66
C GLN A 493 -30.72 -3.82 -15.95
N ILE A 494 -30.60 -3.13 -17.09
CA ILE A 494 -30.96 -3.66 -18.40
C ILE A 494 -30.13 -4.92 -18.71
N LEU A 495 -28.82 -4.87 -18.44
CA LEU A 495 -27.93 -6.02 -18.61
C LEU A 495 -28.35 -7.19 -17.71
N ALA A 496 -28.67 -6.93 -16.44
CA ALA A 496 -29.10 -7.99 -15.49
C ALA A 496 -30.39 -8.71 -15.93
N ASN A 497 -31.26 -8.00 -16.65
CA ASN A 497 -32.49 -8.55 -17.21
C ASN A 497 -32.31 -9.17 -18.61
N ASN A 498 -31.11 -9.08 -19.20
CA ASN A 498 -30.86 -9.56 -20.55
C ASN A 498 -30.73 -11.10 -20.57
N PRO A 499 -31.53 -11.83 -21.38
CA PRO A 499 -31.45 -13.28 -21.46
C PRO A 499 -30.11 -13.81 -21.99
N ALA A 500 -29.34 -12.98 -22.72
CA ALA A 500 -28.05 -13.40 -23.29
C ALA A 500 -27.03 -13.82 -22.23
N ILE A 501 -27.16 -13.32 -21.00
CA ILE A 501 -26.27 -13.62 -19.88
C ILE A 501 -26.86 -14.66 -18.90
N ASP A 502 -27.95 -15.34 -19.27
CA ASP A 502 -28.51 -16.43 -18.47
C ASP A 502 -27.47 -17.53 -18.17
N GLY A 503 -27.47 -18.01 -16.92
CA GLY A 503 -26.56 -19.04 -16.44
C GLY A 503 -25.16 -18.55 -16.03
N TRP A 504 -24.86 -17.25 -16.19
CA TRP A 504 -23.67 -16.65 -15.60
C TRP A 504 -23.90 -16.28 -14.14
N SER A 505 -22.89 -16.46 -13.29
CA SER A 505 -22.99 -16.15 -11.87
C SER A 505 -22.79 -14.65 -11.62
N MET A 506 -21.68 -14.11 -12.15
CA MET A 506 -21.35 -12.70 -12.08
C MET A 506 -21.02 -12.15 -13.47
N VAL A 507 -21.49 -10.93 -13.72
CA VAL A 507 -21.24 -10.19 -14.96
C VAL A 507 -20.74 -8.81 -14.60
N PHE A 508 -19.69 -8.35 -15.26
CA PHE A 508 -19.05 -7.07 -15.01
C PHE A 508 -19.26 -6.15 -16.21
N LEU A 509 -19.90 -5.02 -16.00
CA LEU A 509 -20.08 -3.99 -17.02
C LEU A 509 -18.89 -3.02 -16.95
N VAL A 510 -18.15 -2.87 -18.05
CA VAL A 510 -16.90 -2.09 -18.11
C VAL A 510 -16.85 -1.20 -19.36
N ASP A 511 -15.94 -0.22 -19.37
CA ASP A 511 -15.69 0.63 -20.53
C ASP A 511 -14.91 -0.10 -21.65
N ASP A 512 -14.02 -1.03 -21.28
CA ASP A 512 -13.19 -1.82 -22.20
C ASP A 512 -13.07 -3.27 -21.70
N ALA A 513 -13.76 -4.19 -22.37
CA ALA A 513 -13.75 -5.59 -21.97
C ALA A 513 -12.44 -6.31 -22.30
N GLU A 514 -11.72 -5.89 -23.34
CA GLU A 514 -10.47 -6.53 -23.75
C GLU A 514 -9.33 -6.15 -22.81
N ALA A 515 -9.18 -4.85 -22.52
CA ALA A 515 -8.21 -4.36 -21.55
C ALA A 515 -8.44 -4.96 -20.16
N SER A 516 -9.70 -5.19 -19.77
CA SER A 516 -10.07 -5.73 -18.46
C SER A 516 -9.69 -7.19 -18.24
N VAL A 517 -9.41 -7.98 -19.29
CA VAL A 517 -9.11 -9.42 -19.15
C VAL A 517 -7.71 -9.82 -19.62
N LEU A 518 -6.85 -8.84 -19.94
CA LEU A 518 -5.46 -9.11 -20.37
C LEU A 518 -4.68 -9.91 -19.32
N SER A 519 -4.94 -9.65 -18.04
CA SER A 519 -4.35 -10.36 -16.91
C SER A 519 -5.27 -10.33 -15.69
N SER A 520 -4.98 -11.14 -14.67
CA SER A 520 -5.67 -11.04 -13.37
C SER A 520 -5.46 -9.67 -12.72
N GLN A 521 -4.31 -9.05 -12.92
CA GLN A 521 -4.00 -7.71 -12.42
C GLN A 521 -4.90 -6.65 -13.08
N ASP A 522 -5.04 -6.70 -14.41
CA ASP A 522 -5.92 -5.77 -15.14
C ASP A 522 -7.39 -5.94 -14.72
N PHE A 523 -7.82 -7.19 -14.54
CA PHE A 523 -9.16 -7.49 -14.06
C PHE A 523 -9.38 -6.93 -12.65
N ILE A 524 -8.47 -7.20 -11.71
CA ILE A 524 -8.60 -6.72 -10.33
C ILE A 524 -8.66 -5.19 -10.31
N TRP A 525 -7.77 -4.53 -11.06
CA TRP A 525 -7.70 -3.07 -11.09
C TRP A 525 -8.96 -2.43 -11.70
N HIS A 526 -9.38 -2.85 -12.90
CA HIS A 526 -10.55 -2.26 -13.57
C HIS A 526 -11.86 -2.53 -12.83
N ILE A 527 -11.96 -3.64 -12.11
CA ILE A 527 -13.19 -4.01 -11.39
C ILE A 527 -13.18 -3.38 -9.99
N PHE A 528 -12.27 -3.82 -9.12
CA PHE A 528 -12.39 -3.58 -7.68
C PHE A 528 -12.04 -2.15 -7.26
N THR A 529 -11.45 -1.35 -8.15
CA THR A 529 -11.22 0.10 -7.92
C THR A 529 -12.36 1.00 -8.39
N ARG A 530 -13.38 0.46 -9.10
CA ARG A 530 -14.38 1.27 -9.82
C ARG A 530 -15.82 1.05 -9.41
N PHE A 531 -16.08 0.29 -8.35
CA PHE A 531 -17.43 0.10 -7.88
C PHE A 531 -17.57 0.20 -6.35
N GLU A 532 -18.73 0.69 -5.93
CA GLU A 532 -19.20 0.71 -4.56
C GLU A 532 -20.24 -0.41 -4.36
N PRO A 533 -20.03 -1.35 -3.42
CA PRO A 533 -20.93 -2.50 -3.25
C PRO A 533 -22.42 -2.18 -3.08
N ALA A 534 -22.77 -1.11 -2.36
CA ALA A 534 -24.16 -0.76 -2.11
C ALA A 534 -24.83 0.02 -3.26
N ALA A 535 -24.06 0.59 -4.19
CA ALA A 535 -24.59 1.41 -5.28
C ALA A 535 -24.52 0.71 -6.64
N ASP A 536 -23.50 -0.12 -6.86
CA ASP A 536 -23.14 -0.61 -8.20
C ASP A 536 -23.41 -2.11 -8.41
N ILE A 537 -23.99 -2.81 -7.42
CA ILE A 537 -24.38 -4.22 -7.54
C ILE A 537 -25.86 -4.33 -7.92
N TYR A 538 -26.11 -4.95 -9.06
CA TYR A 538 -27.43 -5.18 -9.65
C TYR A 538 -27.71 -6.67 -9.78
N ALA A 539 -28.98 -7.02 -9.86
CA ALA A 539 -29.44 -8.38 -10.07
C ALA A 539 -30.73 -8.36 -10.89
N ARG A 540 -31.13 -9.51 -11.42
CA ARG A 540 -32.42 -9.63 -12.13
C ARG A 540 -33.59 -9.18 -11.27
N SER A 541 -33.55 -9.58 -10.01
CA SER A 541 -34.48 -9.12 -8.99
C SER A 541 -33.84 -9.25 -7.62
N HIS A 542 -34.34 -8.50 -6.65
CA HIS A 542 -33.94 -8.64 -5.26
C HIS A 542 -35.16 -8.72 -4.35
N LYS A 543 -35.05 -9.44 -3.24
CA LYS A 543 -36.10 -9.56 -2.22
C LYS A 543 -35.50 -9.41 -0.84
N LEU A 544 -36.23 -8.74 0.07
CA LEU A 544 -35.84 -8.69 1.47
C LEU A 544 -36.35 -9.94 2.20
N ILE A 545 -35.45 -10.81 2.64
CA ILE A 545 -35.78 -12.02 3.40
C ILE A 545 -35.08 -11.93 4.76
N ARG A 546 -35.84 -11.78 5.85
CA ARG A 546 -35.28 -11.61 7.21
C ARG A 546 -34.25 -10.47 7.29
N TYR A 547 -34.56 -9.32 6.66
CA TYR A 547 -33.66 -8.17 6.51
C TYR A 547 -32.34 -8.45 5.77
N HIS A 548 -32.24 -9.58 5.07
CA HIS A 548 -31.17 -9.86 4.14
C HIS A 548 -31.62 -9.58 2.70
N VAL A 549 -30.80 -8.90 1.92
CA VAL A 549 -31.05 -8.63 0.51
C VAL A 549 -30.69 -9.87 -0.29
N SER A 550 -31.71 -10.61 -0.71
CA SER A 550 -31.57 -11.82 -1.52
C SER A 550 -31.54 -11.44 -2.99
N LEU A 551 -30.43 -11.71 -3.69
CA LEU A 551 -30.27 -11.38 -5.11
C LEU A 551 -30.52 -12.62 -6.00
N GLU A 552 -31.30 -12.44 -7.07
CA GLU A 552 -31.48 -13.46 -8.11
C GLU A 552 -30.39 -13.32 -9.17
N PRO A 553 -29.54 -14.34 -9.40
CA PRO A 553 -28.53 -14.31 -10.44
C PRO A 553 -29.14 -14.16 -11.85
N PRO A 554 -28.38 -13.66 -12.84
CA PRO A 554 -26.99 -13.19 -12.75
C PRO A 554 -26.87 -11.90 -11.92
N VAL A 555 -25.79 -11.79 -11.16
CA VAL A 555 -25.43 -10.54 -10.47
C VAL A 555 -24.55 -9.71 -11.40
N VAL A 556 -24.95 -8.48 -11.70
CA VAL A 556 -24.22 -7.54 -12.54
C VAL A 556 -23.54 -6.51 -11.65
N ILE A 557 -22.26 -6.20 -11.90
CA ILE A 557 -21.56 -5.10 -11.22
C ILE A 557 -21.18 -4.04 -12.25
N ASP A 558 -21.59 -2.79 -12.01
CA ASP A 558 -21.20 -1.66 -12.84
C ASP A 558 -19.81 -1.14 -12.45
N CYS A 559 -18.81 -1.47 -13.25
CA CYS A 559 -17.41 -1.12 -13.04
C CYS A 559 -16.93 -0.06 -14.03
N ARG A 560 -17.84 0.61 -14.75
CA ARG A 560 -17.48 1.70 -15.66
C ARG A 560 -16.91 2.88 -14.88
N MET A 561 -16.01 3.62 -15.51
CA MET A 561 -15.46 4.85 -14.96
C MET A 561 -16.56 5.89 -14.79
N LYS A 562 -16.80 6.31 -13.55
CA LYS A 562 -17.79 7.36 -13.27
C LYS A 562 -17.15 8.76 -13.39
N PRO A 563 -17.88 9.79 -13.91
CA PRO A 563 -17.31 11.11 -14.19
C PRO A 563 -16.72 11.86 -12.99
N TRP A 564 -17.12 11.50 -11.77
CA TRP A 564 -16.60 12.11 -10.53
C TRP A 564 -15.37 11.40 -9.98
N TYR A 565 -15.00 10.24 -10.53
CA TYR A 565 -13.77 9.57 -10.14
C TYR A 565 -12.56 10.39 -10.59
N PRO A 566 -11.46 10.38 -9.82
CA PRO A 566 -10.27 11.06 -10.25
C PRO A 566 -9.70 10.45 -11.52
N LYS A 567 -8.98 11.27 -12.29
CA LYS A 567 -8.36 10.82 -13.53
C LYS A 567 -7.31 9.74 -13.29
N GLU A 568 -7.21 8.81 -14.22
CA GLU A 568 -6.12 7.84 -14.29
C GLU A 568 -4.77 8.54 -14.52
N LEU A 569 -3.72 7.95 -13.98
CA LEU A 569 -2.35 8.41 -14.18
C LEU A 569 -1.84 8.02 -15.57
N LYS A 570 -1.42 9.03 -16.34
CA LYS A 570 -0.92 8.86 -17.71
C LYS A 570 0.41 9.58 -17.87
N SER A 571 1.35 8.92 -18.54
CA SER A 571 2.64 9.52 -18.90
C SER A 571 2.46 10.65 -19.92
N GLU A 572 3.35 11.64 -19.89
CA GLU A 572 3.33 12.75 -20.83
C GLU A 572 4.09 12.38 -22.13
N PRO A 573 3.46 12.43 -23.32
CA PRO A 573 4.12 12.04 -24.58
C PRO A 573 5.36 12.88 -24.93
N SER A 574 5.35 14.17 -24.58
CA SER A 574 6.48 15.08 -24.79
C SER A 574 7.74 14.60 -24.03
N VAL A 575 7.57 14.18 -22.77
CA VAL A 575 8.61 13.65 -21.88
C VAL A 575 9.16 12.33 -22.43
N ILE A 576 8.28 11.42 -22.86
CA ILE A 576 8.69 10.14 -23.47
C ILE A 576 9.56 10.38 -24.70
N ASN A 577 9.14 11.29 -25.59
CA ASN A 577 9.89 11.61 -26.80
C ASN A 577 11.26 12.22 -26.48
N LYS A 578 11.33 13.09 -25.47
CA LYS A 578 12.60 13.68 -25.00
C LYS A 578 13.54 12.63 -24.41
N LEU A 579 13.00 11.67 -23.65
CA LEU A 579 13.75 10.59 -23.02
C LEU A 579 14.18 9.47 -23.96
N LYS A 580 13.59 9.38 -25.16
CA LYS A 580 13.83 8.28 -26.11
C LYS A 580 15.31 7.90 -26.27
N PRO A 581 16.28 8.82 -26.47
CA PRO A 581 17.70 8.43 -26.59
C PRO A 581 18.27 7.75 -25.34
N ILE A 582 17.81 8.16 -24.16
CA ILE A 582 18.20 7.57 -22.87
C ILE A 582 17.52 6.22 -22.69
N LEU A 583 16.23 6.12 -23.01
CA LEU A 583 15.49 4.85 -22.93
C LEU A 583 16.08 3.81 -23.88
N ASP A 584 16.37 4.17 -25.14
CA ASP A 584 17.01 3.31 -26.12
C ASP A 584 18.37 2.79 -25.61
N LYS A 585 19.19 3.68 -25.04
CA LYS A 585 20.52 3.33 -24.50
C LYS A 585 20.46 2.24 -23.43
N TYR A 586 19.40 2.26 -22.61
CA TYR A 586 19.23 1.33 -21.49
C TYR A 586 18.22 0.19 -21.79
N GLY A 587 17.69 0.10 -23.02
CA GLY A 587 16.73 -0.91 -23.43
C GLY A 587 15.33 -0.75 -22.81
N LEU A 588 14.93 0.48 -22.48
CA LEU A 588 13.71 0.82 -21.73
C LEU A 588 12.54 1.32 -22.59
N THR A 589 12.62 1.18 -23.91
CA THR A 589 11.57 1.64 -24.85
C THR A 589 10.34 0.76 -24.91
#